data_AF-A0A0C2AYI4-F1
#
_entry.id   AF-A0A0C2AYI4-F1
#
_cell.length_a   1.000
_cell.length_b   1.000
_cell.length_c   1.000
_cell.angle_alpha   90.00
_cell.angle_beta   90.00
_cell.angle_gamma   90.00
#
_symmetry.space_group_name_H-M   'P 1'
#
loop_
_entity.id
_entity.type
_entity.pdbx_description
1 polymer ?
#
loop_
_entity_poly.entity_id
_entity_poly.type
_entity_poly.pdbx_seq_one_letter_code
_entity_poly.pdbx_strand_id
1 'polypeptide(L)'
;AAARAHTFLTTGLDPVGGLTPWQDAVRLAAAHPGSGLTASTRALYRDLALATTRSTTDLARAVAAWRQGGLAGLAVLEESWDPPAGPFDRAGPALAAADFPYFRPWRNHLSAPALQLRFGRDHLWYGYESDRGREDWWPRGTPDTDPVGALTALLGR
;
A
#
# COMPACT_ATOMS: atom_id res chain seq x y z
N ALA A 1 -21.26 -7.15 -8.30
CA ALA A 1 -22.46 -6.28 -8.29
C ALA A 1 -23.38 -6.58 -7.11
N ALA A 2 -23.81 -7.84 -6.90
CA ALA A 2 -24.72 -8.21 -5.81
C ALA A 2 -24.22 -7.85 -4.40
N ALA A 3 -22.94 -8.08 -4.09
CA ALA A 3 -22.37 -7.72 -2.77
C ALA A 3 -22.41 -6.19 -2.50
N ARG A 4 -22.08 -5.37 -3.50
CA ARG A 4 -22.16 -3.89 -3.40
C ARG A 4 -23.60 -3.42 -3.20
N ALA A 5 -24.53 -3.97 -3.99
CA ALA A 5 -25.95 -3.66 -3.85
C ALA A 5 -26.46 -4.05 -2.45
N HIS A 6 -26.04 -5.21 -1.95
CA HIS A 6 -26.38 -5.66 -0.60
C HIS A 6 -25.84 -4.73 0.49
N THR A 7 -24.56 -4.33 0.44
CA THR A 7 -23.97 -3.37 1.39
C THR A 7 -24.68 -2.01 1.34
N PHE A 8 -24.96 -1.48 0.15
CA PHE A 8 -25.66 -0.20 0.01
C PHE A 8 -27.08 -0.25 0.60
N LEU A 9 -27.83 -1.32 0.33
CA LEU A 9 -29.19 -1.48 0.84
C LEU A 9 -29.24 -1.71 2.35
N THR A 10 -28.20 -2.32 2.94
CA THR A 10 -28.15 -2.64 4.37
C THR A 10 -27.56 -1.54 5.23
N THR A 11 -26.65 -0.73 4.68
CA THR A 11 -25.90 0.28 5.45
C THR A 11 -26.14 1.72 4.96
N GLY A 12 -26.75 1.91 3.79
CA GLY A 12 -26.88 3.21 3.13
C GLY A 12 -25.56 3.75 2.54
N LEU A 13 -24.46 3.02 2.67
CA LEU A 13 -23.13 3.43 2.21
C LEU A 13 -22.82 2.77 0.87
N ASP A 14 -22.47 3.56 -0.13
CA ASP A 14 -21.92 3.03 -1.38
C ASP A 14 -20.41 2.87 -1.21
N PRO A 15 -19.88 1.64 -1.14
CA PRO A 15 -18.45 1.39 -0.94
C PRO A 15 -17.57 1.91 -2.10
N VAL A 16 -18.17 2.35 -3.21
CA VAL A 16 -17.48 2.96 -4.35
C VAL A 16 -17.82 4.45 -4.52
N GLY A 17 -18.91 4.92 -3.91
CA GLY A 17 -19.46 6.26 -4.15
C GLY A 17 -18.60 7.41 -3.61
N GLY A 18 -17.63 7.14 -2.75
CA GLY A 18 -16.70 8.11 -2.19
C GLY A 18 -15.30 8.11 -2.80
N LEU A 19 -15.02 7.23 -3.79
CA LEU A 19 -13.68 7.14 -4.38
C LEU A 19 -13.44 8.27 -5.39
N THR A 20 -12.23 8.84 -5.36
CA THR A 20 -11.78 9.72 -6.43
C THR A 20 -11.61 8.94 -7.74
N PRO A 21 -11.60 9.61 -8.92
CA PRO A 21 -11.36 8.92 -10.19
C PRO A 21 -10.07 8.07 -10.20
N TRP A 22 -9.03 8.55 -9.52
CA TRP A 22 -7.78 7.81 -9.36
C TRP A 22 -7.95 6.56 -8.49
N GLN A 23 -8.56 6.69 -7.32
CA GLN A 23 -8.80 5.56 -6.42
C GLN A 23 -9.69 4.50 -7.08
N ASP A 24 -10.70 4.92 -7.85
CA ASP A 24 -11.56 3.99 -8.60
C ASP A 24 -10.80 3.30 -9.74
N ALA A 25 -9.94 4.02 -10.47
CA ALA A 25 -9.07 3.41 -11.48
C ALA A 25 -8.14 2.34 -10.89
N VAL A 26 -7.53 2.62 -9.73
CA VAL A 26 -6.69 1.64 -9.01
C VAL A 26 -7.52 0.44 -8.57
N ARG A 27 -8.71 0.65 -8.00
CA ARG A 27 -9.65 -0.43 -7.61
C ARG A 27 -10.01 -1.31 -8.81
N LEU A 28 -10.36 -0.70 -9.94
CA LEU A 28 -10.71 -1.40 -11.17
C LEU A 28 -9.52 -2.22 -11.68
N ALA A 29 -8.33 -1.64 -11.77
CA ALA A 29 -7.13 -2.36 -12.19
C ALA A 29 -6.78 -3.51 -11.24
N ALA A 30 -6.88 -3.31 -9.92
CA ALA A 30 -6.57 -4.32 -8.91
C ALA A 30 -7.49 -5.55 -9.00
N ALA A 31 -8.76 -5.35 -9.35
CA ALA A 31 -9.78 -6.40 -9.50
C ALA A 31 -9.61 -7.29 -10.74
N HIS A 32 -8.70 -6.96 -11.66
CA HIS A 32 -8.41 -7.78 -12.84
C HIS A 32 -7.17 -8.65 -12.57
N PRO A 33 -7.33 -9.95 -12.27
CA PRO A 33 -6.21 -10.87 -12.13
C PRO A 33 -5.56 -11.10 -13.50
N GLY A 34 -4.41 -10.46 -13.68
CA GLY A 34 -3.54 -10.58 -14.83
C GLY A 34 -2.36 -9.68 -14.57
N SER A 35 -1.15 -10.20 -14.59
CA SER A 35 0.09 -9.48 -14.29
C SER A 35 0.48 -8.46 -15.39
N GLY A 36 -0.48 -7.92 -16.15
CA GLY A 36 -0.21 -7.14 -17.37
C GLY A 36 0.37 -7.98 -18.51
N LEU A 37 0.30 -9.31 -18.42
CA LEU A 37 0.89 -10.22 -19.41
C LEU A 37 -0.02 -10.45 -20.63
N THR A 38 -1.33 -10.27 -20.50
CA THR A 38 -2.27 -10.34 -21.63
C THR A 38 -2.39 -9.00 -22.33
N ALA A 39 -2.73 -9.02 -23.62
CA ALA A 39 -2.99 -7.79 -24.39
C ALA A 39 -4.14 -6.96 -23.78
N SER A 40 -5.18 -7.64 -23.28
CA SER A 40 -6.35 -6.99 -22.66
C SER A 40 -6.00 -6.28 -21.35
N THR A 41 -5.22 -6.90 -20.47
CA THR A 41 -4.80 -6.24 -19.22
C THR A 41 -3.83 -5.08 -19.50
N ARG A 42 -2.96 -5.17 -20.52
CA ARG A 42 -2.11 -4.04 -20.92
C ARG A 42 -2.92 -2.86 -21.45
N ALA A 43 -3.95 -3.11 -22.25
CA ALA A 43 -4.84 -2.06 -22.74
C ALA A 43 -5.54 -1.37 -21.57
N LEU A 44 -6.14 -2.15 -20.65
CA LEU A 44 -6.79 -1.61 -19.44
C LEU A 44 -5.86 -0.70 -18.62
N TYR A 45 -4.64 -1.15 -18.32
CA TYR A 45 -3.68 -0.35 -17.56
C TYR A 45 -3.31 0.95 -18.27
N ARG A 46 -3.12 0.90 -19.59
CA ARG A 46 -2.81 2.08 -20.40
C ARG A 46 -3.97 3.08 -20.36
N ASP A 47 -5.19 2.61 -20.58
CA ASP A 47 -6.37 3.47 -20.67
C ASP A 47 -6.68 4.13 -19.33
N LEU A 48 -6.58 3.39 -18.22
CA LEU A 48 -6.77 3.92 -16.87
C LEU A 48 -5.68 4.93 -16.48
N ALA A 49 -4.42 4.64 -16.82
CA ALA A 49 -3.31 5.55 -16.55
C ALA A 49 -3.46 6.85 -17.35
N LEU A 50 -3.83 6.77 -18.64
CA LEU A 50 -4.10 7.94 -19.48
C LEU A 50 -5.28 8.77 -18.95
N ALA A 51 -6.40 8.13 -18.59
CA ALA A 51 -7.57 8.81 -18.06
C ALA A 51 -7.32 9.53 -16.73
N THR A 52 -6.30 9.11 -15.98
CA THR A 52 -5.92 9.69 -14.69
C THR A 52 -4.65 10.55 -14.74
N THR A 53 -4.11 10.79 -15.94
CA THR A 53 -2.86 11.55 -16.16
C THR A 53 -1.68 10.99 -15.35
N ARG A 54 -1.58 9.66 -15.26
CA ARG A 54 -0.52 8.92 -14.55
C ARG A 54 0.23 7.99 -15.50
N SER A 55 1.40 7.52 -15.09
CA SER A 55 2.11 6.48 -15.83
C SER A 55 1.53 5.09 -15.50
N THR A 56 1.76 4.12 -16.39
CA THR A 56 1.40 2.71 -16.11
C THR A 56 2.19 2.14 -14.93
N THR A 57 3.41 2.64 -14.69
CA THR A 57 4.21 2.29 -13.52
C THR A 57 3.59 2.81 -12.22
N ASP A 58 3.10 4.05 -12.21
CA ASP A 58 2.38 4.62 -11.05
C ASP A 58 1.13 3.78 -10.75
N LEU A 59 0.35 3.44 -11.79
CA LEU A 59 -0.82 2.59 -11.65
C LEU A 59 -0.46 1.20 -11.13
N ALA A 60 0.62 0.58 -11.61
CA ALA A 60 1.09 -0.71 -11.13
C ALA A 60 1.51 -0.65 -9.64
N ARG A 61 2.22 0.40 -9.23
CA ARG A 61 2.63 0.62 -7.84
C ARG A 61 1.43 0.86 -6.94
N ALA A 62 0.45 1.64 -7.39
CA ALA A 62 -0.81 1.89 -6.67
C ALA A 62 -1.67 0.63 -6.56
N VAL A 63 -1.73 -0.20 -7.60
CA VAL A 63 -2.42 -1.50 -7.56
C VAL A 63 -1.76 -2.44 -6.56
N ALA A 64 -0.42 -2.46 -6.48
CA ALA A 64 0.29 -3.25 -5.47
C ALA A 64 -0.09 -2.79 -4.05
N ALA A 65 -0.14 -1.48 -3.80
CA ALA A 65 -0.55 -0.90 -2.51
C ALA A 65 -2.02 -1.21 -2.18
N TRP A 66 -2.91 -1.12 -3.18
CA TRP A 66 -4.32 -1.48 -3.01
C TRP A 66 -4.50 -2.96 -2.72
N ARG A 67 -3.71 -3.85 -3.32
CA ARG A 67 -3.75 -5.28 -3.01
C ARG A 67 -3.22 -5.59 -1.61
N GLN A 68 -2.27 -4.78 -1.14
CA GLN A 68 -1.69 -4.93 0.19
C GLN A 68 -2.67 -4.52 1.31
N GLY A 69 -3.41 -3.41 1.15
CA GLY A 69 -4.35 -2.96 2.20
C GLY A 69 -5.47 -2.02 1.73
N GLY A 70 -5.93 -2.19 0.49
CA GLY A 70 -7.04 -1.44 -0.08
C GLY A 70 -6.78 0.07 -0.12
N LEU A 71 -7.80 0.85 0.23
CA LEU A 71 -7.72 2.31 0.24
C LEU A 71 -6.68 2.83 1.24
N ALA A 72 -6.54 2.18 2.41
CA ALA A 72 -5.55 2.55 3.40
C ALA A 72 -4.11 2.30 2.89
N GLY A 73 -3.88 1.16 2.24
CA GLY A 73 -2.61 0.88 1.57
C GLY A 73 -2.27 1.89 0.48
N LEU A 74 -3.26 2.31 -0.32
CA LEU A 74 -3.07 3.38 -1.31
C LEU A 74 -2.70 4.72 -0.63
N ALA A 75 -3.39 5.10 0.44
CA ALA A 75 -3.07 6.31 1.19
C ALA A 75 -1.63 6.28 1.75
N VAL A 76 -1.16 5.12 2.23
CA VAL A 76 0.22 4.94 2.74
C VAL A 76 1.28 5.04 1.63
N LEU A 77 0.93 4.68 0.40
CA LEU A 77 1.80 4.90 -0.75
C LEU A 77 1.95 6.39 -1.07
N GLU A 78 0.84 7.13 -1.06
CA GLU A 78 0.75 8.49 -1.60
C GLU A 78 1.04 9.60 -0.58
N GLU A 79 0.72 9.37 0.68
CA GLU A 79 0.75 10.39 1.73
C GLU A 79 1.76 10.03 2.81
N SER A 80 2.66 10.97 3.09
CA SER A 80 3.47 10.94 4.30
C SER A 80 2.90 11.91 5.32
N TRP A 81 2.94 11.53 6.59
CA TRP A 81 2.36 12.28 7.69
C TRP A 81 3.18 12.10 8.96
N ASP A 82 3.07 13.01 9.92
CA ASP A 82 3.78 12.95 11.19
C ASP A 82 2.90 12.26 12.24
N PRO A 83 3.23 11.01 12.67
CA PRO A 83 2.46 10.33 13.69
C PRO A 83 2.57 11.02 15.04
N PRO A 84 1.49 11.07 15.84
CA PRO A 84 1.61 11.46 17.23
C PRO A 84 2.50 10.47 17.97
N ALA A 85 3.07 10.92 19.09
CA ALA A 85 3.85 10.04 19.95
C ALA A 85 3.06 8.77 20.33
N GLY A 86 3.73 7.62 20.36
CA GLY A 86 3.10 6.35 20.75
C GLY A 86 3.53 5.14 19.91
N PRO A 87 2.61 4.46 19.19
CA PRO A 87 2.93 3.21 18.48
C PRO A 87 4.13 3.32 17.52
N PHE A 88 4.28 4.46 16.85
CA PHE A 88 5.40 4.71 15.94
C PHE A 88 6.75 4.74 16.68
N ASP A 89 6.84 5.45 17.81
CA ASP A 89 8.08 5.59 18.58
C ASP A 89 8.59 4.25 19.14
N ARG A 90 7.66 3.33 19.43
CA ARG A 90 8.01 2.00 19.94
C ARG A 90 8.54 1.04 18.87
N ALA A 91 8.34 1.36 17.59
CA ALA A 91 8.70 0.46 16.51
C ALA A 91 10.21 0.33 16.31
N GLY A 92 10.97 1.42 16.43
CA GLY A 92 12.43 1.38 16.36
C GLY A 92 13.05 0.42 17.39
N PRO A 93 12.74 0.58 18.70
CA PRO A 93 13.18 -0.36 19.73
C PRO A 93 12.71 -1.80 19.52
N ALA A 94 11.46 -2.01 19.08
CA ALA A 94 10.92 -3.35 18.82
C ALA A 94 11.69 -4.07 17.70
N LEU A 95 11.98 -3.37 16.60
CA LEU A 95 12.79 -3.90 15.50
C LEU A 95 14.22 -4.22 15.94
N ALA A 96 14.83 -3.34 16.74
CA ALA A 96 16.18 -3.57 17.26
C ALA A 96 16.25 -4.79 18.19
N ALA A 97 15.23 -5.01 19.04
CA ALA A 97 15.14 -6.18 19.91
C ALA A 97 14.92 -7.50 19.14
N ALA A 98 14.40 -7.42 17.91
CA ALA A 98 14.20 -8.55 17.01
C ALA A 98 15.36 -8.76 16.02
N ASP A 99 16.56 -8.25 16.32
CA ASP A 99 17.76 -8.35 15.47
C ASP A 99 17.62 -7.69 14.08
N PHE A 100 16.74 -6.69 13.96
CA PHE A 100 16.67 -5.80 12.80
C PHE A 100 17.11 -4.35 13.15
N PRO A 101 18.36 -4.16 13.60
CA PRO A 101 18.88 -2.81 13.83
C PRO A 101 18.96 -2.03 12.51
N TYR A 102 19.04 -0.69 12.60
CA TYR A 102 19.31 0.23 11.48
C TYR A 102 18.12 0.74 10.64
N PHE A 103 16.92 0.83 11.22
CA PHE A 103 15.86 1.64 10.63
C PHE A 103 16.00 3.12 11.00
N ARG A 104 15.94 4.01 10.01
CA ARG A 104 15.96 5.47 10.17
C ARG A 104 14.54 6.03 10.07
N PRO A 105 14.06 6.78 11.09
CA PRO A 105 12.73 7.39 11.04
C PRO A 105 12.71 8.65 10.17
N TRP A 106 11.63 8.83 9.43
CA TRP A 106 11.25 10.07 8.75
C TRP A 106 9.74 10.10 8.56
N ARG A 107 9.04 11.07 9.15
CA ARG A 107 7.56 11.09 9.18
C ARG A 107 7.03 9.73 9.67
N ASN A 108 6.07 9.14 8.96
CA ASN A 108 5.53 7.82 9.19
C ASN A 108 6.36 6.68 8.59
N HIS A 109 7.60 6.92 8.15
CA HIS A 109 8.45 5.90 7.52
C HIS A 109 9.61 5.49 8.44
N LEU A 110 9.89 4.19 8.44
CA LEU A 110 11.12 3.61 8.97
C LEU A 110 11.87 3.00 7.78
N SER A 111 13.06 3.49 7.47
CA SER A 111 13.83 3.05 6.29
C SER A 111 15.13 2.35 6.65
N ALA A 112 15.37 1.20 6.03
CA ALA A 112 16.64 0.50 5.94
C ALA A 112 17.11 0.50 4.47
N PRO A 113 18.32 0.01 4.12
CA PRO A 113 18.89 0.22 2.77
C PRO A 113 18.08 -0.31 1.57
N ALA A 114 17.23 -1.31 1.77
CA ALA A 114 16.40 -1.95 0.72
C ALA A 114 14.98 -2.30 1.21
N LEU A 115 14.66 -1.94 2.46
CA LEU A 115 13.37 -2.24 3.11
C LEU A 115 12.86 -0.97 3.76
N GLN A 116 11.56 -0.75 3.70
CA GLN A 116 10.91 0.37 4.36
C GLN A 116 9.59 -0.10 4.95
N LEU A 117 9.35 0.28 6.20
CA LEU A 117 8.04 0.14 6.83
C LEU A 117 7.37 1.51 6.86
N ARG A 118 6.10 1.59 6.48
CA ARG A 118 5.31 2.81 6.55
C ARG A 118 4.12 2.62 7.48
N PHE A 119 3.94 3.54 8.41
CA PHE A 119 2.83 3.51 9.36
C PHE A 119 1.61 4.20 8.77
N GLY A 120 0.51 3.46 8.69
CA GLY A 120 -0.77 3.95 8.20
C GLY A 120 -1.59 4.63 9.29
N ARG A 121 -2.56 5.45 8.87
CA ARG A 121 -3.53 6.09 9.77
C ARG A 121 -4.52 5.10 10.38
N ASP A 122 -4.60 3.91 9.80
CA ASP A 122 -5.31 2.73 10.29
C ASP A 122 -4.52 1.94 11.36
N HIS A 123 -3.35 2.45 11.77
CA HIS A 123 -2.46 1.85 12.77
C HIS A 123 -1.82 0.52 12.34
N LEU A 124 -1.71 0.28 11.03
CA LEU A 124 -0.97 -0.86 10.48
C LEU A 124 0.39 -0.41 9.91
N TRP A 125 1.33 -1.34 9.90
CA TRP A 125 2.63 -1.24 9.26
C TRP A 125 2.59 -1.91 7.90
N TYR A 126 2.96 -1.14 6.88
CA TYR A 126 2.99 -1.56 5.49
C TYR A 126 4.45 -1.76 5.05
N GLY A 127 4.74 -2.93 4.51
CA GLY A 127 6.06 -3.29 3.99
C GLY A 127 6.28 -2.78 2.57
N TYR A 128 7.49 -2.27 2.31
CA TYR A 128 7.97 -1.84 1.01
C TYR A 128 9.40 -2.35 0.79
N GLU A 129 9.72 -2.72 -0.44
CA GLU A 129 11.08 -3.09 -0.86
C GLU A 129 11.57 -2.20 -2.02
N SER A 130 12.87 -2.01 -2.12
CA SER A 130 13.50 -1.38 -3.28
C SER A 130 14.88 -1.97 -3.53
N ASP A 131 15.42 -1.75 -4.72
CA ASP A 131 16.85 -1.95 -4.95
C ASP A 131 17.66 -1.06 -4.00
N ARG A 132 18.77 -1.60 -3.50
CA ARG A 132 19.60 -0.87 -2.52
C ARG A 132 20.03 0.49 -3.06
N GLY A 133 19.66 1.56 -2.34
CA GLY A 133 19.99 2.94 -2.71
C GLY A 133 19.07 3.55 -3.79
N ARG A 134 17.98 2.86 -4.17
CA ARG A 134 16.93 3.43 -5.00
C ARG A 134 15.72 3.82 -4.17
N GLU A 135 15.05 4.88 -4.62
CA GLU A 135 13.82 5.40 -4.00
C GLU A 135 12.55 4.81 -4.63
N ASP A 136 12.70 3.82 -5.53
CA ASP A 136 11.60 3.09 -6.16
C ASP A 136 11.01 2.03 -5.22
N TRP A 137 10.32 2.48 -4.18
CA TRP A 137 9.68 1.63 -3.19
C TRP A 137 8.45 0.92 -3.76
N TRP A 138 8.46 -0.41 -3.71
CA TRP A 138 7.35 -1.28 -4.14
C TRP A 138 6.62 -1.89 -2.94
N PRO A 139 5.29 -1.75 -2.84
CA PRO A 139 4.49 -2.34 -1.76
C PRO A 139 4.53 -3.87 -1.78
N ARG A 140 4.78 -4.49 -0.63
CA ARG A 140 5.02 -5.94 -0.49
C ARG A 140 4.67 -6.46 0.91
N GLY A 141 4.37 -7.75 1.00
CA GLY A 141 4.02 -8.39 2.27
C GLY A 141 2.63 -8.00 2.77
N THR A 142 2.20 -8.62 3.86
CA THR A 142 0.90 -8.34 4.49
C THR A 142 1.07 -7.27 5.57
N PRO A 143 0.17 -6.28 5.66
CA PRO A 143 0.20 -5.30 6.74
C PRO A 143 -0.03 -5.95 8.11
N ASP A 144 0.61 -5.40 9.14
CA ASP A 144 0.48 -5.89 10.52
C ASP A 144 0.43 -4.73 11.52
N THR A 145 -0.23 -4.93 12.65
CA THR A 145 -0.18 -4.04 13.81
C THR A 145 1.21 -3.97 14.47
N ASP A 146 1.98 -5.06 14.37
CA ASP A 146 3.36 -5.16 14.86
C ASP A 146 4.36 -4.90 13.73
N PRO A 147 5.27 -3.92 13.86
CA PRO A 147 6.30 -3.66 12.85
C PRO A 147 7.22 -4.88 12.60
N VAL A 148 7.46 -5.73 13.61
CA VAL A 148 8.27 -6.94 13.45
C VAL A 148 7.51 -7.98 12.62
N GLY A 149 6.20 -8.15 12.88
CA GLY A 149 5.31 -9.00 12.08
C GLY A 149 5.26 -8.58 10.60
N ALA A 150 5.05 -7.27 10.35
CA ALA A 150 5.04 -6.72 8.99
C ALA A 150 6.38 -6.94 8.25
N LEU A 151 7.50 -6.74 8.94
CA LEU A 151 8.83 -6.97 8.36
C LEU A 151 9.09 -8.46 8.10
N THR A 152 8.68 -9.34 8.99
CA THR A 152 8.85 -10.79 8.84
C THR A 152 8.05 -11.31 7.65
N ALA A 153 6.79 -10.86 7.51
CA ALA A 153 5.96 -11.17 6.35
C ALA A 153 6.55 -10.63 5.03
N LEU A 154 7.16 -9.43 5.06
CA LEU A 154 7.87 -8.85 3.92
C LEU A 154 9.07 -9.70 3.49
N LEU A 155 9.82 -10.24 4.45
CA LEU A 155 10.98 -11.12 4.20
C LEU A 155 10.59 -12.54 3.79
N GLY A 156 9.29 -12.88 3.78
CA GLY A 156 8.80 -14.23 3.52
C GLY A 156 9.24 -15.23 4.59
N ARG A 157 9.37 -14.77 5.84
CA ARG A 157 9.77 -15.57 7.00
C ARG A 157 8.56 -15.90 7.88
#